data_AF-A0A374NAR6-F1
#
_entry.id   AF-A0A374NAR6-F1
#
_cell.length_a   1.000
_cell.length_b   1.000
_cell.length_c   1.000
_cell.angle_alpha   90.00
_cell.angle_beta   90.00
_cell.angle_gamma   90.00
#
_symmetry.space_group_name_H-M   'P 1'
#
loop_
_entity.id
_entity.type
_entity.pdbx_description
1 polymer ?
#
loop_
_entity_poly.entity_id
_entity_poly.type
_entity_poly.pdbx_seq_one_letter_code
_entity_poly.pdbx_strand_id
1 'polypeptide(L)'
;MRTWKIMIRPDKDAVLCRYFEENTTAVKCMYNAANFYIRNTMTGIRKSPEERTAHETEVLHYVFTGIQKANAHSYEVYCKKRERYKKTGGMAGAVAMSKLKYKVVPYPTRDEWFLSYTVLDAIFKYTDHPTYRRMNSQVNQNAIKKTVKSWKSYFQLRKDYAIHPEKYKARPRIPGYVKNLAMTAAYTNQTAKFIRKDGRAYLRFVNHRQPVLIGRESLYSDMTYVKTEVKPQHGGYSILLTFKEDIILPEVPKFPKRILGIDVGVDNFCAVANNFGDIPFLIKGGAIKSMNQNFNKERSRLLSEVTKGSDSTHSKKETKRLHALSRKRETRLRDFFYKTAWYLVRYAKQQQAEVIVAGHNEDQKQNICIGRQNNQNFVSIPFCRFLDILRYTAAKAGIPVVIREESYTSRASLLDLDVIPTYKKGDVTNHTFSGKRVRRGLYKTNSGLFINADINGAGNILRKEYPSAFDGQELSYLYETTKVVSYTDIYIGAKSLCNGRYNGKNHQSGMGSRANHQYRKERRHHYRSLWGKSRAA
;
A
#
# COMPACT_ATOMS: atom_id res chain seq x y z
N MET A 1 0.47 -3.91 -15.21
CA MET A 1 0.37 -2.43 -15.01
C MET A 1 1.45 -1.98 -14.03
N ARG A 2 2.27 -0.99 -14.40
CA ARG A 2 3.32 -0.44 -13.53
C ARG A 2 3.13 1.05 -13.35
N THR A 3 3.35 1.53 -12.13
CA THR A 3 3.24 2.96 -11.81
C THR A 3 4.59 3.54 -11.44
N TRP A 4 5.03 4.53 -12.20
CA TRP A 4 6.20 5.34 -11.90
C TRP A 4 5.80 6.52 -11.00
N LYS A 5 6.55 6.71 -9.91
CA LYS A 5 6.32 7.82 -8.97
C LYS A 5 7.44 8.84 -9.09
N ILE A 6 7.07 10.03 -9.55
CA ILE A 6 7.93 11.22 -9.64
C ILE A 6 7.52 12.19 -8.54
N MET A 7 8.48 12.63 -7.72
CA MET A 7 8.21 13.60 -6.65
C MET A 7 8.56 15.00 -7.15
N ILE A 8 7.56 15.88 -7.14
CA ILE A 8 7.72 17.30 -7.43
C ILE A 8 7.93 18.02 -6.11
N ARG A 9 9.02 18.78 -6.04
CA ARG A 9 9.26 19.64 -4.88
C ARG A 9 8.63 21.01 -5.13
N PRO A 10 7.88 21.58 -4.17
CA PRO A 10 7.20 22.87 -4.35
C PRO A 10 8.15 24.03 -4.65
N ASP A 11 9.39 23.95 -4.19
CA ASP A 11 10.41 24.99 -4.35
C ASP A 11 11.05 25.00 -5.74
N LYS A 12 10.79 23.99 -6.58
CA LYS A 12 11.40 23.87 -7.92
C LYS A 12 10.48 24.26 -9.06
N ASP A 13 9.17 24.23 -8.86
CA ASP A 13 8.19 24.53 -9.91
C ASP A 13 6.88 25.03 -9.29
N ALA A 14 6.88 26.33 -8.96
CA ALA A 14 5.75 26.98 -8.28
C ALA A 14 4.49 27.01 -9.15
N VAL A 15 4.64 27.18 -10.47
CA VAL A 15 3.52 27.24 -11.42
C VAL A 15 2.83 25.88 -11.51
N LEU A 16 3.60 24.79 -11.66
CA LEU A 16 3.05 23.44 -11.68
C LEU A 16 2.42 23.07 -10.32
N CYS A 17 3.04 23.46 -9.22
CA CYS A 17 2.52 23.16 -7.89
C CYS A 17 1.22 23.91 -7.58
N ARG A 18 1.06 25.16 -8.03
CA ARG A 18 -0.21 25.89 -7.97
C ARG A 18 -1.29 25.19 -8.79
N TYR A 19 -0.97 24.79 -10.02
CA TYR A 19 -1.89 24.01 -10.86
C TYR A 19 -2.34 22.71 -10.16
N PHE A 20 -1.41 21.97 -9.53
CA PHE A 20 -1.74 20.77 -8.78
C PHE A 20 -2.58 21.06 -7.53
N GLU A 21 -2.31 22.15 -6.82
CA GLU A 21 -3.08 22.57 -5.65
C GLU A 21 -4.54 22.84 -6.02
N GLU A 22 -4.76 23.65 -7.04
CA GLU A 22 -6.09 24.01 -7.54
C GLU A 22 -6.88 22.75 -7.94
N ASN A 23 -6.27 21.86 -8.74
CA ASN A 23 -6.94 20.65 -9.21
C ASN A 23 -7.19 19.62 -8.10
N THR A 24 -6.24 19.40 -7.19
CA THR A 24 -6.40 18.41 -6.11
C THR A 24 -7.38 18.89 -5.03
N THR A 25 -7.47 20.20 -4.80
CA THR A 25 -8.48 20.83 -3.95
C THR A 25 -9.86 20.76 -4.60
N ALA A 26 -9.97 21.10 -5.89
CA ALA A 26 -11.22 20.99 -6.64
C ALA A 26 -11.76 19.55 -6.65
N VAL A 27 -10.90 18.55 -6.86
CA VAL A 27 -11.26 17.13 -6.80
C VAL A 27 -11.80 16.72 -5.43
N LYS A 28 -11.20 17.22 -4.34
CA LYS A 28 -11.72 16.99 -2.98
C LYS A 28 -13.10 17.62 -2.81
N CYS A 29 -13.30 18.86 -3.26
CA CYS A 29 -14.58 19.54 -3.20
C CYS A 29 -15.65 18.78 -4.00
N MET A 30 -15.32 18.32 -5.21
CA MET A 30 -16.25 17.58 -6.06
C MET A 30 -16.62 16.23 -5.45
N TYR A 31 -15.65 15.50 -4.87
CA TYR A 31 -15.92 14.26 -4.15
C TYR A 31 -16.90 14.47 -3.00
N ASN A 32 -16.64 15.49 -2.17
CA ASN A 32 -17.49 15.80 -1.02
C ASN A 32 -18.87 16.30 -1.44
N ALA A 33 -18.99 17.14 -2.47
CA ALA A 33 -20.27 17.60 -3.00
C ALA A 33 -21.09 16.43 -3.55
N ALA A 34 -20.49 15.54 -4.36
CA ALA A 34 -21.15 14.31 -4.81
C ALA A 34 -21.61 13.44 -3.63
N ASN A 35 -20.77 13.29 -2.59
CA ASN A 35 -21.14 12.52 -1.41
C ASN A 35 -22.27 13.18 -0.62
N PHE A 36 -22.28 14.50 -0.54
CA PHE A 36 -23.32 15.29 0.11
C PHE A 36 -24.67 15.12 -0.59
N TYR A 37 -24.68 15.18 -1.93
CA TYR A 37 -25.89 14.95 -2.72
C TYR A 37 -26.43 13.53 -2.54
N ILE A 38 -25.57 12.51 -2.60
CA ILE A 38 -25.97 11.11 -2.38
C ILE A 38 -26.59 10.93 -0.99
N ARG A 39 -25.97 11.47 0.06
CA ARG A 39 -26.43 11.30 1.45
C ARG A 39 -27.74 12.00 1.74
N ASN A 40 -27.89 13.25 1.30
CA ASN A 40 -29.13 14.00 1.50
C ASN A 40 -30.28 13.45 0.63
N THR A 41 -29.98 12.92 -0.55
CA THR A 41 -31.00 12.21 -1.35
C THR A 41 -31.45 10.93 -0.64
N MET A 42 -30.51 10.14 -0.12
CA MET A 42 -30.79 8.90 0.62
C MET A 42 -31.78 9.09 1.78
N THR A 43 -31.61 10.17 2.54
CA THR A 43 -32.43 10.45 3.73
C THR A 43 -33.66 11.28 3.38
N GLY A 44 -33.51 12.34 2.61
CA GLY A 44 -34.58 13.27 2.27
C GLY A 44 -35.71 12.66 1.46
N ILE A 45 -35.42 11.75 0.51
CA ILE A 45 -36.45 11.12 -0.34
C ILE A 45 -37.41 10.23 0.45
N ARG A 46 -37.05 9.84 1.68
CA ARG A 46 -37.86 9.01 2.56
C ARG A 46 -38.78 9.81 3.48
N LYS A 47 -38.54 11.11 3.62
CA LYS A 47 -39.25 12.02 4.52
C LYS A 47 -40.33 12.80 3.78
N SER A 48 -41.39 13.18 4.50
CA SER A 48 -42.33 14.18 3.99
C SER A 48 -41.61 15.54 3.83
N PRO A 49 -42.12 16.47 3.00
CA PRO A 49 -41.49 17.78 2.82
C PRO A 49 -41.25 18.55 4.13
N GLU A 50 -42.13 18.41 5.11
CA GLU A 50 -42.10 19.12 6.40
C GLU A 50 -41.03 18.55 7.35
N GLU A 51 -40.73 17.26 7.22
CA GLU A 51 -39.72 16.56 8.03
C GLU A 51 -38.28 16.71 7.48
N ARG A 52 -38.13 17.28 6.28
CA ARG A 52 -36.83 17.46 5.64
C ARG A 52 -36.07 18.60 6.28
N THR A 53 -34.78 18.36 6.50
CA THR A 53 -33.85 19.44 6.82
C THR A 53 -33.68 20.37 5.62
N ALA A 54 -33.26 21.62 5.85
CA ALA A 54 -33.01 22.59 4.78
C ALA A 54 -32.06 22.04 3.69
N HIS A 55 -31.01 21.33 4.09
CA HIS A 55 -30.07 20.69 3.17
C HIS A 55 -30.69 19.56 2.34
N GLU A 56 -31.58 18.76 2.93
CA GLU A 56 -32.30 17.71 2.19
C GLU A 56 -33.23 18.31 1.15
N THR A 57 -33.98 19.35 1.51
CA THR A 57 -34.87 20.07 0.60
C THR A 57 -34.10 20.72 -0.55
N GLU A 58 -33.01 21.44 -0.25
CA GLU A 58 -32.16 22.07 -1.24
C GLU A 58 -31.55 21.05 -2.22
N VAL A 59 -30.97 19.95 -1.69
CA VAL A 59 -30.38 18.91 -2.55
C VAL A 59 -31.42 18.28 -3.44
N LEU A 60 -32.60 17.92 -2.92
CA LEU A 60 -33.66 17.32 -3.72
C LEU A 60 -34.14 18.30 -4.81
N HIS A 61 -34.29 19.59 -4.50
CA HIS A 61 -34.60 20.59 -5.52
C HIS A 61 -33.59 20.59 -6.66
N TYR A 62 -32.28 20.62 -6.36
CA TYR A 62 -31.23 20.58 -7.39
C TYR A 62 -31.18 19.25 -8.15
N VAL A 63 -31.41 18.13 -7.47
CA VAL A 63 -31.45 16.79 -8.10
C VAL A 63 -32.57 16.74 -9.12
N PHE A 64 -33.79 17.11 -8.73
CA PHE A 64 -34.97 17.03 -9.61
C PHE A 64 -34.89 18.04 -10.75
N THR A 65 -34.51 19.28 -10.46
CA THR A 65 -34.33 20.33 -11.48
C THR A 65 -33.21 19.98 -12.46
N GLY A 66 -32.09 19.44 -11.94
CA GLY A 66 -30.97 19.00 -12.77
C GLY A 66 -31.33 17.85 -13.70
N ILE A 67 -32.09 16.86 -13.22
CA ILE A 67 -32.60 15.75 -14.03
C ILE A 67 -33.59 16.25 -15.08
N GLN A 68 -34.51 17.14 -14.72
CA GLN A 68 -35.48 17.72 -15.64
C GLN A 68 -34.77 18.43 -16.81
N LYS A 69 -33.82 19.32 -16.49
CA LYS A 69 -33.01 20.03 -17.50
C LYS A 69 -32.21 19.07 -18.37
N ALA A 70 -31.62 18.02 -17.77
CA ALA A 70 -30.87 17.00 -18.49
C ALA A 70 -31.73 16.24 -19.50
N ASN A 71 -32.94 15.84 -19.08
CA ASN A 71 -33.88 15.10 -19.92
C ASN A 71 -34.43 15.98 -21.04
N ALA A 72 -34.79 17.23 -20.75
CA ALA A 72 -35.21 18.21 -21.76
C ALA A 72 -34.14 18.41 -22.84
N HIS A 73 -32.89 18.63 -22.44
CA HIS A 73 -31.78 18.77 -23.39
C HIS A 73 -31.51 17.46 -24.17
N SER A 74 -31.58 16.30 -23.52
CA SER A 74 -31.43 14.99 -24.18
C SER A 74 -32.48 14.78 -25.26
N TYR A 75 -33.73 15.19 -24.99
CA TYR A 75 -34.84 15.12 -25.94
C TYR A 75 -34.63 16.06 -27.13
N GLU A 76 -34.21 17.30 -26.88
CA GLU A 76 -33.88 18.26 -27.93
C GLU A 76 -32.77 17.73 -28.87
N VAL A 77 -31.71 17.16 -28.31
CA VAL A 77 -30.61 16.55 -29.06
C VAL A 77 -31.09 15.33 -29.86
N TYR A 78 -31.98 14.52 -29.29
CA TYR A 78 -32.60 13.39 -29.98
C TYR A 78 -33.41 13.85 -31.20
N CYS A 79 -34.27 14.86 -31.03
CA CYS A 79 -35.07 15.43 -32.12
C CYS A 79 -34.18 15.99 -33.24
N LYS A 80 -33.14 16.76 -32.90
CA LYS A 80 -32.17 17.30 -33.89
C LYS A 80 -31.46 16.20 -34.67
N LYS A 81 -31.04 15.12 -34.01
CA LYS A 81 -30.42 13.96 -34.68
C LYS A 81 -31.38 13.21 -35.58
N ARG A 82 -32.62 13.01 -35.11
CA ARG A 82 -33.69 12.36 -35.87
C ARG A 82 -33.95 13.09 -37.18
N GLU A 83 -34.10 14.41 -37.12
CA GLU A 83 -34.30 15.23 -38.32
C GLU A 83 -33.09 15.23 -39.25
N ARG A 84 -31.86 15.26 -38.70
CA ARG A 84 -30.64 15.13 -39.49
C ARG A 84 -30.59 13.80 -40.25
N TYR A 85 -30.90 12.68 -39.61
CA TYR A 85 -30.83 11.37 -40.25
C TYR A 85 -31.94 11.15 -41.28
N LYS A 86 -33.14 11.71 -41.05
CA LYS A 86 -34.19 11.79 -42.08
C LYS A 86 -33.69 12.52 -43.33
N LYS A 87 -33.01 13.66 -43.15
CA LYS A 87 -32.43 14.43 -44.27
C LYS A 87 -31.29 13.71 -44.98
N THR A 88 -30.50 12.90 -44.27
CA THR A 88 -29.44 12.08 -44.89
C THR A 88 -30.01 11.03 -45.84
N GLY A 89 -31.16 10.45 -45.51
CA GLY A 89 -31.85 9.48 -46.38
C GLY A 89 -31.07 8.17 -46.62
N GLY A 90 -31.64 7.30 -47.43
CA GLY A 90 -31.02 6.03 -47.85
C GLY A 90 -30.70 5.05 -46.71
N MET A 91 -29.90 4.04 -47.03
CA MET A 91 -29.53 2.97 -46.09
C MET A 91 -28.72 3.51 -44.88
N ALA A 92 -27.85 4.51 -45.09
CA ALA A 92 -27.07 5.12 -44.02
C ALA A 92 -27.94 5.87 -43.01
N GLY A 93 -28.94 6.64 -43.47
CA GLY A 93 -29.91 7.32 -42.61
C GLY A 93 -30.79 6.33 -41.84
N ALA A 94 -31.27 5.28 -42.51
CA ALA A 94 -32.08 4.23 -41.87
C ALA A 94 -31.31 3.48 -40.76
N VAL A 95 -30.04 3.12 -41.00
CA VAL A 95 -29.17 2.47 -40.02
C VAL A 95 -28.84 3.40 -38.85
N ALA A 96 -28.64 4.69 -39.10
CA ALA A 96 -28.41 5.67 -38.04
C ALA A 96 -29.66 5.90 -37.16
N MET A 97 -30.85 5.92 -37.79
CA MET A 97 -32.14 6.02 -37.11
C MET A 97 -32.45 4.81 -36.25
N SER A 98 -32.22 3.58 -36.74
CA SER A 98 -32.47 2.36 -35.95
C SER A 98 -31.58 2.25 -34.71
N LYS A 99 -30.40 2.89 -34.74
CA LYS A 99 -29.47 2.96 -33.60
C LYS A 99 -29.70 4.16 -32.68
N LEU A 100 -30.57 5.11 -33.06
CA LEU A 100 -30.81 6.33 -32.29
C LEU A 100 -31.60 6.01 -31.01
N LYS A 101 -31.00 6.28 -29.85
CA LYS A 101 -31.63 6.07 -28.54
C LYS A 101 -31.82 7.39 -27.81
N TYR A 102 -33.02 7.60 -27.27
CA TYR A 102 -33.29 8.66 -26.32
C TYR A 102 -32.83 8.23 -24.92
N LYS A 103 -31.86 8.95 -24.35
CA LYS A 103 -31.32 8.64 -23.02
C LYS A 103 -32.07 9.46 -21.97
N VAL A 104 -32.78 8.78 -21.09
CA VAL A 104 -33.48 9.38 -19.94
C VAL A 104 -32.67 9.14 -18.68
N VAL A 105 -32.45 10.20 -17.91
CA VAL A 105 -31.90 10.15 -16.57
C VAL A 105 -33.06 9.90 -15.60
N PRO A 106 -33.06 8.80 -14.83
CA PRO A 106 -34.16 8.47 -13.93
C PRO A 106 -34.15 9.36 -12.69
N TYR A 107 -35.35 9.68 -12.18
CA TYR A 107 -35.53 10.33 -10.89
C TYR A 107 -35.31 9.33 -9.74
N PRO A 108 -34.69 9.75 -8.62
CA PRO A 108 -34.55 8.87 -7.47
C PRO A 108 -35.90 8.61 -6.80
N THR A 109 -36.10 7.38 -6.33
CA THR A 109 -37.28 6.96 -5.55
C THR A 109 -36.88 6.52 -4.14
N ARG A 110 -37.85 6.13 -3.30
CA ARG A 110 -37.57 5.58 -1.95
C ARG A 110 -36.67 4.34 -2.00
N ASP A 111 -36.88 3.48 -3.01
CA ASP A 111 -36.14 2.23 -3.21
C ASP A 111 -34.87 2.44 -4.03
N GLU A 112 -34.94 3.26 -5.08
CA GLU A 112 -33.83 3.57 -5.99
C GLU A 112 -33.29 5.00 -5.79
N TRP A 113 -32.84 5.30 -4.58
CA TRP A 113 -32.37 6.63 -4.19
C TRP A 113 -30.92 6.93 -4.63
N PHE A 114 -30.13 5.90 -4.96
CA PHE A 114 -28.69 6.05 -5.18
C PHE A 114 -28.39 6.77 -6.49
N LEU A 115 -27.81 7.97 -6.38
CA LEU A 115 -27.42 8.75 -7.54
C LEU A 115 -26.19 8.13 -8.24
N SER A 116 -26.42 7.55 -9.42
CA SER A 116 -25.36 6.99 -10.25
C SER A 116 -24.40 8.07 -10.78
N TYR A 117 -23.26 7.66 -11.34
CA TYR A 117 -22.34 8.59 -12.00
C TYR A 117 -23.03 9.43 -13.07
N THR A 118 -23.85 8.80 -13.92
CA THR A 118 -24.58 9.48 -14.99
C THR A 118 -25.54 10.53 -14.45
N VAL A 119 -26.24 10.20 -13.35
CA VAL A 119 -27.19 11.10 -12.69
C VAL A 119 -26.45 12.30 -12.07
N LEU A 120 -25.38 12.05 -11.30
CA LEU A 120 -24.60 13.12 -10.68
C LEU A 120 -23.92 14.03 -11.72
N ASP A 121 -23.31 13.45 -12.77
CA ASP A 121 -22.70 14.23 -13.85
C ASP A 121 -23.73 15.12 -14.56
N ALA A 122 -24.94 14.59 -14.80
CA ALA A 122 -26.04 15.38 -15.36
C ALA A 122 -26.45 16.51 -14.42
N ILE A 123 -26.77 16.21 -13.16
CA ILE A 123 -27.21 17.22 -12.18
C ILE A 123 -26.19 18.35 -12.12
N PHE A 124 -24.92 18.05 -11.81
CA PHE A 124 -23.91 19.08 -11.66
C PHE A 124 -23.64 19.89 -12.92
N LYS A 125 -23.78 19.28 -14.10
CA LYS A 125 -23.61 19.97 -15.39
C LYS A 125 -24.77 20.94 -15.68
N TYR A 126 -26.02 20.49 -15.51
CA TYR A 126 -27.21 21.27 -15.89
C TYR A 126 -27.70 22.23 -14.80
N THR A 127 -27.22 22.09 -13.56
CA THR A 127 -27.40 23.10 -12.50
C THR A 127 -26.25 24.09 -12.42
N ASP A 128 -25.27 23.98 -13.32
CA ASP A 128 -24.06 24.82 -13.33
C ASP A 128 -23.32 24.86 -11.99
N HIS A 129 -23.23 23.70 -11.32
CA HIS A 129 -22.70 23.65 -9.96
C HIS A 129 -21.27 24.24 -9.91
N PRO A 130 -20.98 25.22 -9.03
CA PRO A 130 -19.70 25.94 -9.04
C PRO A 130 -18.48 25.03 -9.00
N THR A 131 -18.50 24.01 -8.13
CA THR A 131 -17.43 23.00 -8.04
C THR A 131 -17.20 22.22 -9.34
N TYR A 132 -18.24 21.94 -10.12
CA TYR A 132 -18.15 21.24 -11.41
C TYR A 132 -17.56 22.13 -12.52
N ARG A 133 -17.68 23.46 -12.40
CA ARG A 133 -17.11 24.40 -13.37
C ARG A 133 -15.70 24.86 -13.04
N ARG A 134 -15.25 24.70 -11.79
CA ARG A 134 -13.91 25.07 -11.32
C ARG A 134 -12.74 24.31 -11.96
N MET A 135 -12.97 23.16 -12.60
CA MET A 135 -11.90 22.39 -13.23
C MET A 135 -12.35 21.71 -14.52
N ASN A 136 -11.39 21.14 -15.26
CA ASN A 136 -11.68 20.39 -16.48
C ASN A 136 -12.73 19.29 -16.23
N SER A 137 -13.73 19.22 -17.10
CA SER A 137 -14.90 18.34 -16.95
C SER A 137 -14.53 16.87 -16.78
N GLN A 138 -13.52 16.36 -17.49
CA GLN A 138 -13.13 14.95 -17.36
C GLN A 138 -12.45 14.65 -16.01
N VAL A 139 -11.70 15.61 -15.46
CA VAL A 139 -11.08 15.46 -14.15
C VAL A 139 -12.17 15.48 -13.05
N ASN A 140 -13.19 16.33 -13.19
CA ASN A 140 -14.38 16.33 -12.34
C ASN A 140 -15.15 15.01 -12.40
N GLN A 141 -15.37 14.48 -13.60
CA GLN A 141 -16.03 13.20 -13.80
C GLN A 141 -15.28 12.06 -13.09
N ASN A 142 -13.95 12.08 -13.07
CA ASN A 142 -13.17 11.10 -12.33
C ASN A 142 -13.37 11.21 -10.81
N ALA A 143 -13.53 12.42 -10.27
CA ALA A 143 -13.86 12.63 -8.86
C ALA A 143 -15.24 12.05 -8.52
N ILE A 144 -16.26 12.31 -9.36
CA ILE A 144 -17.62 11.75 -9.19
C ILE A 144 -17.58 10.22 -9.29
N LYS A 145 -16.90 9.66 -10.29
CA LYS A 145 -16.72 8.21 -10.45
C LYS A 145 -16.09 7.58 -9.22
N LYS A 146 -15.12 8.26 -8.60
CA LYS A 146 -14.47 7.80 -7.37
C LYS A 146 -15.46 7.78 -6.20
N THR A 147 -16.29 8.80 -6.03
CA THR A 147 -17.37 8.80 -5.02
C THR A 147 -18.33 7.65 -5.24
N VAL A 148 -18.85 7.47 -6.45
CA VAL A 148 -19.78 6.40 -6.81
C VAL A 148 -19.14 5.02 -6.59
N LYS A 149 -17.86 4.86 -6.92
CA LYS A 149 -17.11 3.62 -6.65
C LYS A 149 -17.04 3.31 -5.15
N SER A 150 -16.75 4.31 -4.31
CA SER A 150 -16.73 4.12 -2.86
C SER A 150 -18.09 3.63 -2.31
N TRP A 151 -19.20 4.17 -2.82
CA TRP A 151 -20.54 3.72 -2.44
C TRP A 151 -20.87 2.31 -2.92
N LYS A 152 -20.53 1.98 -4.17
CA LYS A 152 -20.70 0.61 -4.69
C LYS A 152 -19.91 -0.41 -3.88
N SER A 153 -18.66 -0.09 -3.53
CA SER A 153 -17.86 -0.94 -2.64
C SER A 153 -18.49 -1.08 -1.26
N TYR A 154 -19.04 0.00 -0.69
CA TYR A 154 -19.78 -0.08 0.58
C TYR A 154 -20.99 -1.01 0.49
N PHE A 155 -21.79 -0.95 -0.58
CA PHE A 155 -22.94 -1.84 -0.76
C PHE A 155 -22.51 -3.32 -0.87
N GLN A 156 -21.43 -3.59 -1.61
CA GLN A 156 -20.86 -4.94 -1.72
C GLN A 156 -20.38 -5.46 -0.36
N LEU A 157 -19.58 -4.66 0.36
CA LEU A 157 -19.08 -5.03 1.69
C LEU A 157 -20.20 -5.23 2.70
N ARG A 158 -21.28 -4.44 2.62
CA ARG A 158 -22.44 -4.60 3.51
C ARG A 158 -23.19 -5.93 3.25
N LYS A 159 -23.34 -6.32 1.98
CA LYS A 159 -23.95 -7.61 1.60
C LYS A 159 -23.08 -8.78 2.07
N ASP A 160 -21.78 -8.73 1.80
CA ASP A 160 -20.85 -9.79 2.24
C ASP A 160 -20.77 -9.86 3.77
N TYR A 161 -20.73 -8.73 4.48
CA TYR A 161 -20.77 -8.71 5.96
C TYR A 161 -22.04 -9.33 6.55
N ALA A 162 -23.19 -9.22 5.86
CA ALA A 162 -24.44 -9.81 6.34
C ALA A 162 -24.41 -11.35 6.28
N ILE A 163 -23.64 -11.91 5.34
CA ILE A 163 -23.47 -13.37 5.17
C ILE A 163 -22.27 -13.87 5.99
N HIS A 164 -21.19 -13.07 6.04
CA HIS A 164 -19.88 -13.43 6.57
C HIS A 164 -19.32 -12.39 7.56
N PRO A 165 -20.00 -12.11 8.69
CA PRO A 165 -19.52 -11.13 9.65
C PRO A 165 -18.13 -11.49 10.23
N GLU A 166 -17.76 -12.77 10.29
CA GLU A 166 -16.50 -13.30 10.81
C GLU A 166 -15.26 -12.86 10.02
N LYS A 167 -15.42 -12.52 8.72
CA LYS A 167 -14.36 -11.99 7.86
C LYS A 167 -13.96 -10.56 8.23
N TYR A 168 -14.78 -9.87 9.01
CA TYR A 168 -14.62 -8.44 9.30
C TYR A 168 -14.33 -8.19 10.77
N LYS A 169 -13.48 -7.20 11.03
CA LYS A 169 -13.20 -6.73 12.40
C LYS A 169 -14.24 -5.74 12.92
N ALA A 170 -15.00 -5.15 12.01
CA ALA A 170 -16.06 -4.20 12.33
C ALA A 170 -17.03 -4.11 11.16
N ARG A 171 -18.26 -3.71 11.47
CA ARG A 171 -19.30 -3.44 10.47
C ARG A 171 -18.84 -2.38 9.46
N PRO A 172 -18.99 -2.61 8.14
CA PRO A 172 -18.69 -1.62 7.11
C PRO A 172 -19.45 -0.31 7.34
N ARG A 173 -18.75 0.82 7.19
CA ARG A 173 -19.31 2.17 7.37
C ARG A 173 -19.53 2.84 6.02
N ILE A 174 -20.55 3.70 5.95
CA ILE A 174 -20.83 4.52 4.76
C ILE A 174 -19.63 5.41 4.41
N PRO A 175 -19.43 5.74 3.12
CA PRO A 175 -18.37 6.66 2.71
C PRO A 175 -18.43 8.00 3.43
N GLY A 176 -17.34 8.34 4.11
CA GLY A 176 -17.16 9.63 4.79
C GLY A 176 -16.70 10.75 3.86
N TYR A 177 -16.75 11.97 4.37
CA TYR A 177 -16.17 13.13 3.70
C TYR A 177 -14.65 13.16 3.84
N VAL A 178 -13.98 13.66 2.80
CA VAL A 178 -12.53 13.93 2.85
C VAL A 178 -12.30 15.18 3.67
N LYS A 179 -11.62 15.03 4.81
CA LYS A 179 -11.25 16.13 5.72
C LYS A 179 -9.94 16.81 5.34
N ASN A 180 -9.06 16.11 4.61
CA ASN A 180 -7.82 16.69 4.13
C ASN A 180 -8.10 17.85 3.16
N LEU A 181 -7.19 18.81 3.08
CA LEU A 181 -7.33 20.00 2.21
C LEU A 181 -7.44 19.62 0.72
N ALA A 182 -6.79 18.52 0.32
CA ALA A 182 -6.74 18.07 -1.06
C ALA A 182 -6.89 16.55 -1.20
N MET A 183 -7.29 16.09 -2.39
CA MET A 183 -7.41 14.67 -2.77
C MET A 183 -6.66 14.41 -4.07
N THR A 184 -6.16 13.17 -4.25
CA THR A 184 -5.55 12.74 -5.51
C THR A 184 -6.43 13.05 -6.72
N ALA A 185 -5.90 13.82 -7.67
CA ALA A 185 -6.53 14.11 -8.95
C ALA A 185 -6.12 13.06 -10.00
N ALA A 186 -7.07 12.59 -10.80
CA ALA A 186 -6.83 11.55 -11.82
C ALA A 186 -7.09 12.10 -13.22
N TYR A 187 -6.13 11.87 -14.11
CA TYR A 187 -6.09 12.35 -15.48
C TYR A 187 -6.07 11.17 -16.45
N THR A 188 -6.90 11.23 -17.49
CA THR A 188 -6.91 10.27 -18.59
C THR A 188 -5.80 10.61 -19.59
N ASN A 189 -5.61 9.78 -20.61
CA ASN A 189 -4.73 10.11 -21.73
C ASN A 189 -5.18 11.35 -22.54
N GLN A 190 -6.44 11.78 -22.38
CA GLN A 190 -6.96 13.00 -23.00
C GLN A 190 -6.61 14.25 -22.18
N THR A 191 -6.61 14.15 -20.84
CA THR A 191 -6.34 15.27 -19.93
C THR A 191 -4.91 15.34 -19.41
N ALA A 192 -4.11 14.30 -19.59
CA ALA A 192 -2.66 14.31 -19.44
C ALA A 192 -2.05 13.51 -20.59
N LYS A 193 -1.42 14.21 -21.53
CA LYS A 193 -0.81 13.62 -22.73
C LYS A 193 0.66 13.32 -22.47
N PHE A 194 1.04 12.06 -22.61
CA PHE A 194 2.45 11.64 -22.59
C PHE A 194 3.07 11.92 -23.96
N ILE A 195 4.21 12.61 -23.97
CA ILE A 195 4.88 13.08 -25.19
C ILE A 195 6.35 12.63 -25.14
N ARG A 196 6.82 12.04 -26.23
CA ARG A 196 8.23 11.69 -26.45
C ARG A 196 8.79 12.67 -27.49
N LYS A 197 9.88 13.36 -27.15
CA LYS A 197 10.50 14.35 -28.03
C LYS A 197 11.97 14.52 -27.64
N ASP A 198 12.88 14.52 -28.62
CA ASP A 198 14.32 14.80 -28.45
C ASP A 198 14.98 13.90 -27.37
N GLY A 199 14.62 12.61 -27.33
CA GLY A 199 15.13 11.64 -26.34
C GLY A 199 14.62 11.85 -24.91
N ARG A 200 13.66 12.75 -24.71
CA ARG A 200 13.05 13.10 -23.42
C ARG A 200 11.56 12.77 -23.41
N ALA A 201 11.06 12.44 -22.22
CA ALA A 201 9.66 12.21 -21.98
C ALA A 201 9.05 13.40 -21.23
N TYR A 202 7.88 13.84 -21.69
CA TYR A 202 7.12 14.95 -21.13
C TYR A 202 5.68 14.53 -20.82
N LEU A 203 5.04 15.25 -19.90
CA LEU A 203 3.62 15.14 -19.62
C LEU A 203 2.95 16.51 -19.76
N ARG A 204 2.01 16.63 -20.70
CA ARG A 204 1.22 17.86 -20.90
C ARG A 204 -0.16 17.69 -20.28
N PHE A 205 -0.42 18.42 -19.20
CA PHE A 205 -1.72 18.44 -18.53
C PHE A 205 -2.70 19.41 -19.21
N VAL A 206 -3.99 19.11 -19.12
CA VAL A 206 -5.06 20.00 -19.60
C VAL A 206 -5.05 21.31 -18.81
N ASN A 207 -5.27 22.43 -19.48
CA ASN A 207 -5.22 23.78 -18.90
C ASN A 207 -3.87 24.13 -18.23
N HIS A 208 -2.80 23.39 -18.56
CA HIS A 208 -1.43 23.73 -18.17
C HIS A 208 -0.58 23.81 -19.44
N ARG A 209 -0.14 25.01 -19.80
CA ARG A 209 0.50 25.28 -21.09
C ARG A 209 1.85 24.57 -21.24
N GLN A 210 2.66 24.55 -20.18
CA GLN A 210 4.03 24.03 -20.24
C GLN A 210 4.06 22.51 -20.02
N PRO A 211 4.67 21.72 -20.92
CA PRO A 211 4.86 20.29 -20.68
C PRO A 211 5.86 20.04 -19.53
N VAL A 212 5.54 19.10 -18.65
CA VAL A 212 6.39 18.73 -17.51
C VAL A 212 7.41 17.69 -17.95
N LEU A 213 8.71 17.99 -17.85
CA LEU A 213 9.76 17.01 -18.10
C LEU A 213 9.74 15.93 -17.01
N ILE A 214 9.58 14.67 -17.41
CA ILE A 214 9.45 13.53 -16.48
C ILE A 214 10.64 12.58 -16.53
N GLY A 215 11.54 12.72 -17.51
CA GLY A 215 12.80 11.97 -17.56
C GLY A 215 13.27 11.72 -18.99
N ARG A 216 14.21 10.78 -19.13
CA ARG A 216 14.65 10.26 -20.42
C ARG A 216 13.57 9.37 -21.01
N GLU A 217 13.42 9.40 -22.32
CA GLU A 217 12.45 8.56 -23.05
C GLU A 217 12.72 7.06 -22.84
N SER A 218 13.99 6.66 -22.81
CA SER A 218 14.42 5.26 -22.63
C SER A 218 13.98 4.62 -21.32
N LEU A 219 13.60 5.40 -20.30
CA LEU A 219 13.03 4.85 -19.05
C LEU A 219 11.64 4.24 -19.25
N TYR A 220 10.97 4.61 -20.34
CA TYR A 220 9.60 4.26 -20.66
C TYR A 220 9.50 3.51 -22.00
N SER A 221 10.61 2.96 -22.51
CA SER A 221 10.58 2.11 -23.71
C SER A 221 9.63 0.93 -23.49
N ASP A 222 8.94 0.51 -24.55
CA ASP A 222 8.08 -0.69 -24.52
C ASP A 222 6.90 -0.64 -23.54
N MET A 223 6.57 0.56 -23.04
CA MET A 223 5.45 0.80 -22.11
C MET A 223 4.33 1.58 -22.79
N THR A 224 3.09 1.13 -22.60
CA THR A 224 1.91 1.85 -23.09
C THR A 224 1.35 2.74 -21.99
N TYR A 225 1.35 4.06 -22.19
CA TYR A 225 0.81 5.01 -21.21
C TYR A 225 -0.71 4.86 -21.05
N VAL A 226 -1.19 4.77 -19.81
CA VAL A 226 -2.62 4.57 -19.50
C VAL A 226 -3.25 5.80 -18.85
N LYS A 227 -2.65 6.27 -17.75
CA LYS A 227 -3.19 7.40 -16.97
C LYS A 227 -2.14 8.06 -16.10
N THR A 228 -2.46 9.25 -15.61
CA THR A 228 -1.70 9.92 -14.56
C THR A 228 -2.57 10.23 -13.35
N GLU A 229 -2.02 10.07 -12.15
CA GLU A 229 -2.61 10.58 -10.92
C GLU A 229 -1.65 11.55 -10.25
N VAL A 230 -2.16 12.69 -9.76
CA VAL A 230 -1.39 13.66 -8.98
C VAL A 230 -1.85 13.55 -7.54
N LYS A 231 -0.94 13.14 -6.66
CA LYS A 231 -1.21 12.93 -5.24
C LYS A 231 -0.55 14.02 -4.39
N PRO A 232 -1.31 14.80 -3.61
CA PRO A 232 -0.72 15.67 -2.59
C PRO A 232 -0.05 14.79 -1.53
N GLN A 233 1.24 14.98 -1.31
CA GLN A 233 2.00 14.17 -0.36
C GLN A 233 3.23 14.89 0.16
N HIS A 234 3.42 14.83 1.48
CA HIS A 234 4.58 15.41 2.17
C HIS A 234 4.85 16.86 1.77
N GLY A 235 3.84 17.73 1.83
CA GLY A 235 3.97 19.15 1.53
C GLY A 235 4.37 19.46 0.09
N GLY A 236 4.16 18.54 -0.84
CA GLY A 236 4.34 18.72 -2.28
C GLY A 236 3.46 17.72 -3.04
N TYR A 237 3.87 17.35 -4.25
CA TYR A 237 3.06 16.50 -5.12
C TYR A 237 3.85 15.31 -5.65
N SER A 238 3.17 14.18 -5.79
CA SER A 238 3.70 13.02 -6.51
C SER A 238 2.89 12.80 -7.78
N ILE A 239 3.57 12.82 -8.92
CA ILE A 239 3.00 12.40 -10.21
C ILE A 239 3.16 10.88 -10.28
N LEU A 240 2.06 10.17 -10.39
CA LEU A 240 1.96 8.73 -10.52
C LEU A 240 1.58 8.43 -11.97
N LEU A 241 2.55 8.02 -12.79
CA LEU A 241 2.31 7.65 -14.18
C LEU A 241 2.12 6.15 -14.28
N THR A 242 0.92 5.72 -14.68
CA THR A 242 0.62 4.31 -14.85
C THR A 242 0.74 3.92 -16.32
N PHE A 243 1.52 2.88 -16.56
CA PHE A 243 1.70 2.25 -17.85
C PHE A 243 1.15 0.82 -17.82
N LYS A 244 0.62 0.38 -18.96
CA LYS A 244 0.44 -1.03 -19.25
C LYS A 244 1.83 -1.58 -19.59
N GLU A 245 2.26 -2.48 -18.70
CA GLU A 245 3.36 -3.41 -18.93
C GLU A 245 2.68 -4.77 -18.97
N ASP A 246 2.96 -5.53 -20.02
CA ASP A 246 2.52 -6.92 -20.18
C ASP A 246 3.43 -7.85 -19.36
N ILE A 247 3.63 -7.52 -18.08
CA ILE A 247 4.27 -8.44 -17.13
C ILE A 247 3.23 -9.50 -16.80
N ILE A 248 3.46 -10.69 -17.34
CA ILE A 248 2.75 -11.91 -16.96
C ILE A 248 3.43 -12.41 -15.68
N LEU A 249 2.65 -12.63 -14.62
CA LEU A 249 3.18 -13.31 -13.46
C LEU A 249 3.42 -14.77 -13.86
N PRO A 250 4.65 -15.30 -13.75
CA PRO A 250 4.93 -16.68 -14.12
C PRO A 250 4.10 -17.64 -13.27
N GLU A 251 3.71 -18.76 -13.87
CA GLU A 251 2.98 -19.81 -13.18
C GLU A 251 3.84 -20.42 -12.08
N VAL A 252 3.20 -20.77 -10.96
CA VAL A 252 3.87 -21.40 -9.84
C VAL A 252 4.03 -22.89 -10.17
N PRO A 253 5.26 -23.44 -10.20
CA PRO A 253 5.47 -24.86 -10.44
C PRO A 253 4.83 -25.69 -9.32
N LYS A 254 4.16 -26.78 -9.70
CA LYS A 254 3.58 -27.75 -8.75
C LYS A 254 4.66 -28.56 -8.03
N PHE A 255 5.74 -28.89 -8.73
CA PHE A 255 6.83 -29.74 -8.24
C PHE A 255 8.20 -29.12 -8.57
N PRO A 256 8.53 -27.95 -7.99
CA PRO A 256 9.83 -27.32 -8.22
C PRO A 256 10.95 -28.14 -7.58
N LYS A 257 12.10 -28.25 -8.26
CA LYS A 257 13.28 -28.92 -7.70
C LYS A 257 14.09 -27.97 -6.82
N ARG A 258 14.25 -26.72 -7.28
CA ARG A 258 15.06 -25.69 -6.59
C ARG A 258 14.18 -24.55 -6.10
N ILE A 259 14.07 -24.42 -4.78
CA ILE A 259 13.13 -23.57 -4.08
C ILE A 259 13.91 -22.63 -3.15
N LEU A 260 13.59 -21.34 -3.18
CA LEU A 260 14.21 -20.34 -2.32
C LEU A 260 13.20 -19.84 -1.26
N GLY A 261 13.53 -20.03 0.01
CA GLY A 261 12.69 -19.67 1.14
C GLY A 261 13.12 -18.34 1.73
N ILE A 262 12.19 -17.41 1.90
CA ILE A 262 12.46 -16.07 2.44
C ILE A 262 11.52 -15.81 3.61
N ASP A 263 12.09 -15.55 4.78
CA ASP A 263 11.34 -15.04 5.93
C ASP A 263 11.69 -13.56 6.17
N VAL A 264 10.68 -12.69 6.28
CA VAL A 264 10.88 -11.24 6.42
C VAL A 264 10.82 -10.80 7.88
N GLY A 265 11.84 -10.09 8.32
CA GLY A 265 11.99 -9.68 9.72
C GLY A 265 12.45 -8.24 9.91
N VAL A 266 12.63 -7.84 11.17
CA VAL A 266 13.10 -6.47 11.52
C VAL A 266 14.62 -6.41 11.68
N ASP A 267 15.22 -7.36 12.40
CA ASP A 267 16.64 -7.32 12.72
C ASP A 267 17.48 -7.95 11.60
N ASN A 268 17.12 -9.16 11.20
CA ASN A 268 17.44 -9.70 9.88
C ASN A 268 16.24 -9.37 9.00
N PHE A 269 16.44 -8.50 8.01
CA PHE A 269 15.36 -8.04 7.14
C PHE A 269 14.82 -9.18 6.28
N CYS A 270 15.72 -10.03 5.78
CA CYS A 270 15.38 -11.31 5.17
C CYS A 270 16.28 -12.39 5.76
N ALA A 271 15.69 -13.51 6.15
CA ALA A 271 16.39 -14.77 6.30
C ALA A 271 16.12 -15.60 5.05
N VAL A 272 17.18 -16.14 4.46
CA VAL A 272 17.12 -16.85 3.19
C VAL A 272 17.66 -18.27 3.38
N ALA A 273 16.77 -19.24 3.20
CA ALA A 273 17.08 -20.66 3.18
C ALA A 273 16.77 -21.22 1.78
N ASN A 274 17.30 -22.39 1.47
CA ASN A 274 17.03 -23.07 0.20
C ASN A 274 16.91 -24.58 0.44
N ASN A 275 16.55 -25.32 -0.60
CA ASN A 275 16.55 -26.77 -0.63
C ASN A 275 17.54 -27.33 -1.69
N PHE A 276 18.65 -26.65 -1.92
CA PHE A 276 19.59 -27.05 -2.97
C PHE A 276 21.05 -27.03 -2.52
N GLY A 277 21.28 -27.02 -1.20
CA GLY A 277 22.60 -27.20 -0.60
C GLY A 277 23.50 -25.97 -0.59
N ASP A 278 23.02 -24.78 -0.98
CA ASP A 278 23.84 -23.56 -0.87
C ASP A 278 23.76 -22.97 0.54
N ILE A 279 24.80 -22.29 0.97
CA ILE A 279 24.89 -21.72 2.32
C ILE A 279 23.76 -20.69 2.53
N PRO A 280 22.91 -20.85 3.56
CA PRO A 280 21.85 -19.90 3.85
C PRO A 280 22.44 -18.55 4.28
N PHE A 281 21.67 -17.48 4.14
CA PHE A 281 22.15 -16.15 4.48
C PHE A 281 21.10 -15.22 5.06
N LEU A 282 21.58 -14.24 5.82
CA LEU A 282 20.78 -13.21 6.46
C LEU A 282 21.09 -11.85 5.84
N ILE A 283 20.07 -11.18 5.33
CA ILE A 283 20.16 -9.77 4.96
C ILE A 283 19.89 -8.92 6.19
N LYS A 284 20.86 -8.10 6.63
CA LYS A 284 20.72 -7.30 7.85
C LYS A 284 19.73 -6.15 7.69
N GLY A 285 18.78 -6.05 8.62
CA GLY A 285 17.80 -4.97 8.72
C GLY A 285 18.20 -3.83 9.64
N GLY A 286 19.34 -3.96 10.37
CA GLY A 286 19.79 -3.00 11.37
C GLY A 286 19.87 -1.54 10.88
N ALA A 287 20.33 -1.32 9.64
CA ALA A 287 20.37 0.01 9.04
C ALA A 287 18.96 0.61 8.89
N ILE A 288 18.00 -0.15 8.36
CA ILE A 288 16.61 0.30 8.19
C ILE A 288 15.93 0.51 9.53
N LYS A 289 16.15 -0.39 10.49
CA LYS A 289 15.67 -0.25 11.86
C LYS A 289 16.16 1.06 12.48
N SER A 290 17.46 1.34 12.41
CA SER A 290 18.06 2.57 12.93
C SER A 290 17.51 3.83 12.25
N MET A 291 17.43 3.83 10.92
CA MET A 291 16.85 4.96 10.18
C MET A 291 15.40 5.22 10.56
N ASN A 292 14.62 4.16 10.74
CA ASN A 292 13.21 4.25 11.09
C ASN A 292 13.02 4.71 12.55
N GLN A 293 13.88 4.26 13.47
CA GLN A 293 13.93 4.77 14.85
C GLN A 293 14.26 6.26 14.88
N ASN A 294 15.29 6.69 14.14
CA ASN A 294 15.66 8.10 14.05
C ASN A 294 14.50 8.95 13.47
N PHE A 295 13.83 8.46 12.42
CA PHE A 295 12.64 9.13 11.90
C PHE A 295 11.55 9.31 12.97
N ASN A 296 11.25 8.26 13.75
CA ASN A 296 10.22 8.34 14.78
C ASN A 296 10.62 9.32 15.89
N LYS A 297 11.89 9.30 16.33
CA LYS A 297 12.43 10.23 17.33
C LYS A 297 12.32 11.68 16.84
N GLU A 298 12.82 11.94 15.64
CA GLU A 298 12.83 13.29 15.07
C GLU A 298 11.42 13.80 14.76
N ARG A 299 10.53 12.93 14.29
CA ARG A 299 9.11 13.27 14.09
C ARG A 299 8.45 13.64 15.42
N SER A 300 8.73 12.89 16.49
CA SER A 300 8.20 13.19 17.82
C SER A 300 8.71 14.53 18.35
N ARG A 301 10.01 14.81 18.19
CA ARG A 301 10.63 16.09 18.58
C ARG A 301 9.97 17.27 17.85
N LEU A 302 9.91 17.19 16.52
CA LEU A 302 9.32 18.24 15.68
C LEU A 302 7.82 18.43 15.95
N LEU A 303 7.08 17.34 16.21
CA LEU A 303 5.67 17.45 16.60
C LEU A 303 5.53 18.14 17.96
N SER A 304 6.32 17.75 18.96
CA SER A 304 6.30 18.39 20.28
C SER A 304 6.60 19.88 20.21
N GLU A 305 7.51 20.31 19.32
CA GLU A 305 7.83 21.72 19.11
C GLU A 305 6.64 22.50 18.55
N VAL A 306 5.90 21.93 17.59
CA VAL A 306 4.77 22.64 16.96
C VAL A 306 3.45 22.53 17.71
N THR A 307 3.33 21.58 18.63
CA THR A 307 2.14 21.45 19.48
C THR A 307 2.35 22.06 20.87
N LYS A 308 3.51 22.65 21.15
CA LYS A 308 3.79 23.27 22.46
C LYS A 308 2.85 24.46 22.67
N GLY A 309 2.11 24.46 23.79
CA GLY A 309 1.17 25.53 24.13
C GLY A 309 -0.13 25.52 23.29
N SER A 310 -0.37 24.49 22.48
CA SER A 310 -1.62 24.28 21.76
C SER A 310 -2.29 23.01 22.25
N ASP A 311 -3.62 22.95 22.15
CA ASP A 311 -4.34 21.72 22.45
C ASP A 311 -4.00 20.63 21.41
N SER A 312 -4.17 19.37 21.80
CA SER A 312 -3.86 18.25 20.92
C SER A 312 -4.78 18.16 19.69
N THR A 313 -5.90 18.89 19.67
CA THR A 313 -6.95 18.79 18.65
C THR A 313 -6.82 19.87 17.57
N HIS A 314 -6.49 21.12 17.93
CA HIS A 314 -6.42 22.25 16.99
C HIS A 314 -5.01 22.61 16.51
N SER A 315 -3.96 22.00 17.08
CA SER A 315 -2.58 22.26 16.65
C SER A 315 -2.32 21.91 15.17
N LYS A 316 -1.69 22.85 14.44
CA LYS A 316 -1.25 22.63 13.04
C LYS A 316 -0.03 21.72 13.02
N LYS A 317 -0.26 20.44 12.72
CA LYS A 317 0.77 19.37 12.74
C LYS A 317 1.55 19.22 11.42
N GLU A 318 1.51 20.24 10.55
CA GLU A 318 2.14 20.21 9.23
C GLU A 318 3.23 21.28 9.11
N THR A 319 4.48 20.84 8.91
CA THR A 319 5.63 21.74 8.69
C THR A 319 6.50 21.28 7.53
N LYS A 320 7.24 22.21 6.91
CA LYS A 320 8.25 21.90 5.89
C LYS A 320 9.27 20.87 6.38
N ARG A 321 9.67 20.94 7.67
CA ARG A 321 10.60 19.98 8.31
C ARG A 321 10.00 18.57 8.42
N LEU A 322 8.77 18.44 8.92
CA LEU A 322 8.07 17.15 9.01
C LEU A 322 7.84 16.51 7.63
N HIS A 323 7.52 17.33 6.63
CA HIS A 323 7.39 16.90 5.26
C HIS A 323 8.71 16.40 4.67
N ALA A 324 9.80 17.15 4.84
CA ALA A 324 11.13 16.73 4.39
C ALA A 324 11.57 15.42 5.05
N LEU A 325 11.35 15.28 6.36
CA LEU A 325 11.62 14.07 7.13
C LEU A 325 10.85 12.86 6.56
N SER A 326 9.57 13.04 6.24
CA SER A 326 8.71 11.99 5.69
C SER A 326 9.08 11.59 4.26
N ARG A 327 9.43 12.54 3.39
CA ARG A 327 9.97 12.27 2.04
C ARG A 327 11.28 11.47 2.10
N LYS A 328 12.17 11.86 3.01
CA LYS A 328 13.47 11.19 3.21
C LYS A 328 13.29 9.74 3.64
N ARG A 329 12.39 9.48 4.60
CA ARG A 329 12.03 8.10 5.01
C ARG A 329 11.49 7.28 3.85
N GLU A 330 10.49 7.79 3.14
CA GLU A 330 9.86 7.04 2.05
C GLU A 330 10.84 6.69 0.93
N THR A 331 11.68 7.65 0.53
CA THR A 331 12.67 7.45 -0.55
C THR A 331 13.69 6.40 -0.16
N ARG A 332 14.20 6.45 1.09
CA ARG A 332 15.17 5.48 1.60
C ARG A 332 14.60 4.08 1.72
N LEU A 333 13.38 3.94 2.25
CA LEU A 333 12.71 2.63 2.32
C LEU A 333 12.48 2.04 0.94
N ARG A 334 12.02 2.86 -0.01
CA ARG A 334 11.79 2.43 -1.40
C ARG A 334 13.09 1.96 -2.06
N ASP A 335 14.16 2.75 -1.95
CA ASP A 335 15.47 2.41 -2.51
C ASP A 335 16.00 1.09 -1.94
N PHE A 336 15.97 0.94 -0.62
CA PHE A 336 16.38 -0.30 0.05
C PHE A 336 15.54 -1.50 -0.44
N PHE A 337 14.21 -1.39 -0.48
CA PHE A 337 13.36 -2.50 -0.92
C PHE A 337 13.66 -2.95 -2.34
N TYR A 338 13.84 -2.03 -3.29
CA TYR A 338 14.18 -2.41 -4.67
C TYR A 338 15.56 -3.04 -4.76
N LYS A 339 16.57 -2.52 -4.05
CA LYS A 339 17.92 -3.09 -4.07
C LYS A 339 17.96 -4.48 -3.43
N THR A 340 17.30 -4.66 -2.29
CA THR A 340 17.16 -5.96 -1.64
C THR A 340 16.41 -6.95 -2.53
N ALA A 341 15.30 -6.54 -3.15
CA ALA A 341 14.56 -7.40 -4.08
C ALA A 341 15.43 -7.82 -5.28
N TRP A 342 16.17 -6.89 -5.90
CA TRP A 342 17.09 -7.23 -6.98
C TRP A 342 18.26 -8.10 -6.54
N TYR A 343 18.78 -7.92 -5.33
CA TYR A 343 19.80 -8.80 -4.76
C TYR A 343 19.28 -10.24 -4.67
N LEU A 344 18.09 -10.44 -4.09
CA LEU A 344 17.44 -11.74 -3.96
C LEU A 344 17.14 -12.37 -5.32
N VAL A 345 16.60 -11.60 -6.27
CA VAL A 345 16.26 -12.09 -7.61
C VAL A 345 17.50 -12.49 -8.40
N ARG A 346 18.60 -11.73 -8.29
CA ARG A 346 19.87 -12.11 -8.93
C ARG A 346 20.44 -13.39 -8.32
N TYR A 347 20.42 -13.51 -7.00
CA TYR A 347 20.82 -14.73 -6.31
C TYR A 347 19.96 -15.92 -6.74
N ALA A 348 18.64 -15.78 -6.74
CA ALA A 348 17.70 -16.82 -7.18
C ALA A 348 17.97 -17.25 -8.62
N LYS A 349 18.22 -16.29 -9.53
CA LYS A 349 18.55 -16.56 -10.93
C LYS A 349 19.89 -17.29 -11.07
N GLN A 350 20.92 -16.85 -10.34
CA GLN A 350 22.24 -17.49 -10.34
C GLN A 350 22.15 -18.94 -9.87
N GLN A 351 21.35 -19.18 -8.83
CA GLN A 351 21.11 -20.51 -8.27
C GLN A 351 20.04 -21.30 -9.02
N GLN A 352 19.53 -20.80 -10.15
CA GLN A 352 18.48 -21.46 -10.95
C GLN A 352 17.26 -21.89 -10.10
N ALA A 353 16.87 -21.05 -9.13
CA ALA A 353 15.67 -21.30 -8.34
C ALA A 353 14.42 -21.16 -9.21
N GLU A 354 13.55 -22.16 -9.16
CA GLU A 354 12.32 -22.23 -9.95
C GLU A 354 11.18 -21.45 -9.29
N VAL A 355 11.23 -21.23 -7.98
CA VAL A 355 10.23 -20.45 -7.24
C VAL A 355 10.83 -19.86 -5.96
N ILE A 356 10.31 -18.71 -5.56
CA ILE A 356 10.59 -18.08 -4.27
C ILE A 356 9.34 -18.18 -3.40
N VAL A 357 9.48 -18.71 -2.19
CA VAL A 357 8.40 -18.77 -1.19
C VAL A 357 8.72 -17.79 -0.08
N ALA A 358 7.84 -16.81 0.15
CA ALA A 358 8.03 -15.75 1.13
C ALA A 358 7.01 -15.84 2.27
N GLY A 359 7.48 -15.90 3.51
CA GLY A 359 6.66 -15.92 4.72
C GLY A 359 6.07 -14.55 5.03
N HIS A 360 4.75 -14.49 5.22
CA HIS A 360 4.07 -13.30 5.75
C HIS A 360 2.67 -13.61 6.28
N ASN A 361 2.35 -13.12 7.48
CA ASN A 361 0.99 -13.15 8.01
C ASN A 361 0.29 -11.78 7.84
N GLU A 362 -0.88 -11.75 7.19
CA GLU A 362 -1.62 -10.50 6.91
C GLU A 362 -1.97 -9.70 8.18
N ASP A 363 -2.29 -10.41 9.27
CA ASP A 363 -2.66 -9.82 10.56
C ASP A 363 -1.51 -9.66 11.55
N GLN A 364 -0.28 -10.00 11.14
CA GLN A 364 0.90 -9.94 12.02
C GLN A 364 1.16 -8.56 12.61
N LYS A 365 0.69 -7.48 11.96
CA LYS A 365 0.86 -6.10 12.44
C LYS A 365 -0.11 -5.69 13.54
N GLN A 366 -1.15 -6.48 13.79
CA GLN A 366 -2.21 -6.16 14.74
C GLN A 366 -1.93 -6.87 16.07
N ASN A 367 -1.95 -6.12 17.17
CA ASN A 367 -1.79 -6.63 18.54
C ASN A 367 -0.50 -7.42 18.81
N ILE A 368 0.62 -6.98 18.23
CA ILE A 368 1.94 -7.55 18.53
C ILE A 368 2.27 -7.32 20.00
N CYS A 369 2.52 -8.38 20.76
CA CYS A 369 2.98 -8.30 22.15
C CYS A 369 4.48 -8.64 22.29
N ILE A 370 5.33 -8.06 21.42
CA ILE A 370 6.80 -8.31 21.39
C ILE A 370 7.57 -7.17 22.09
N GLY A 371 6.85 -6.31 22.82
CA GLY A 371 7.36 -5.16 23.57
C GLY A 371 7.31 -3.85 22.79
N ARG A 372 7.05 -2.73 23.50
CA ARG A 372 6.75 -1.40 22.93
C ARG A 372 7.68 -0.95 21.81
N GLN A 373 9.00 -1.10 22.00
CA GLN A 373 10.00 -0.67 21.01
C GLN A 373 10.03 -1.56 19.75
N ASN A 374 9.88 -2.89 19.91
CA ASN A 374 9.85 -3.82 18.79
C ASN A 374 8.55 -3.69 18.00
N ASN A 375 7.42 -3.53 18.70
CA ASN A 375 6.11 -3.28 18.10
C ASN A 375 6.16 -2.04 17.22
N GLN A 376 6.74 -0.93 17.72
CA GLN A 376 6.84 0.29 16.94
C GLN A 376 7.65 0.08 15.65
N ASN A 377 8.78 -0.62 15.71
CA ASN A 377 9.61 -0.90 14.53
C ASN A 377 8.90 -1.83 13.54
N PHE A 378 8.28 -2.91 14.02
CA PHE A 378 7.58 -3.88 13.19
C PHE A 378 6.35 -3.27 12.50
N VAL A 379 5.52 -2.54 13.24
CA VAL A 379 4.32 -1.87 12.71
C VAL A 379 4.70 -0.83 11.66
N SER A 380 5.82 -0.14 11.84
CA SER A 380 6.22 0.97 10.97
C SER A 380 6.93 0.55 9.68
N ILE A 381 7.60 -0.61 9.62
CA ILE A 381 8.23 -1.11 8.38
C ILE A 381 7.17 -1.77 7.47
N PRO A 382 7.01 -1.32 6.20
CA PRO A 382 5.96 -1.84 5.33
C PRO A 382 6.38 -3.13 4.57
N PHE A 383 6.42 -4.28 5.26
CA PHE A 383 6.78 -5.58 4.69
C PHE A 383 5.94 -5.99 3.46
N CYS A 384 4.62 -5.83 3.48
CA CYS A 384 3.77 -6.14 2.32
C CYS A 384 4.22 -5.38 1.06
N ARG A 385 4.64 -4.11 1.21
CA ARG A 385 5.17 -3.32 0.09
C ARG A 385 6.49 -3.90 -0.45
N PHE A 386 7.34 -4.42 0.43
CA PHE A 386 8.57 -5.09 -0.01
C PHE A 386 8.25 -6.39 -0.75
N LEU A 387 7.32 -7.21 -0.25
CA LEU A 387 6.89 -8.45 -0.89
C LEU A 387 6.25 -8.21 -2.27
N ASP A 388 5.44 -7.16 -2.41
CA ASP A 388 4.93 -6.73 -3.72
C ASP A 388 6.08 -6.38 -4.67
N ILE A 389 7.06 -5.59 -4.19
CA ILE A 389 8.24 -5.22 -4.99
C ILE A 389 9.01 -6.49 -5.40
N LEU A 390 9.23 -7.43 -4.48
CA LEU A 390 9.90 -8.69 -4.76
C LEU A 390 9.14 -9.50 -5.81
N ARG A 391 7.83 -9.68 -5.67
CA ARG A 391 6.96 -10.40 -6.62
C ARG A 391 7.05 -9.83 -8.03
N TYR A 392 6.90 -8.52 -8.18
CA TYR A 392 6.98 -7.88 -9.51
C TYR A 392 8.41 -7.83 -10.07
N THR A 393 9.43 -7.77 -9.21
CA THR A 393 10.83 -7.79 -9.66
C THR A 393 11.26 -9.18 -10.11
N ALA A 394 10.85 -10.22 -9.39
CA ALA A 394 11.10 -11.62 -9.72
C ALA A 394 10.35 -12.05 -10.99
N ALA A 395 9.11 -11.59 -11.19
CA ALA A 395 8.35 -11.84 -12.41
C ALA A 395 9.07 -11.33 -13.67
N LYS A 396 9.82 -10.21 -13.58
CA LYS A 396 10.67 -9.71 -14.69
C LYS A 396 11.84 -10.63 -15.04
N ALA A 397 12.24 -11.46 -14.09
CA ALA A 397 13.26 -12.49 -14.28
C ALA A 397 12.66 -13.88 -14.57
N GLY A 398 11.33 -13.97 -14.75
CA GLY A 398 10.63 -15.25 -14.96
C GLY A 398 10.48 -16.11 -13.72
N ILE A 399 10.73 -15.57 -12.52
CA ILE A 399 10.70 -16.34 -11.26
C ILE A 399 9.40 -16.06 -10.51
N PRO A 400 8.53 -17.07 -10.28
CA PRO A 400 7.33 -16.92 -9.48
C PRO A 400 7.66 -16.69 -7.99
N VAL A 401 6.84 -15.87 -7.34
CA VAL A 401 6.90 -15.61 -5.89
C VAL A 401 5.55 -15.96 -5.28
N VAL A 402 5.58 -16.88 -4.32
CA VAL A 402 4.43 -17.28 -3.51
C VAL A 402 4.54 -16.62 -2.14
N ILE A 403 3.46 -15.99 -1.67
CA ILE A 403 3.38 -15.48 -0.30
C ILE A 403 2.62 -16.51 0.53
N ARG A 404 3.26 -17.02 1.58
CA ARG A 404 2.74 -18.08 2.43
C ARG A 404 2.59 -17.61 3.88
N GLU A 405 1.50 -18.03 4.53
CA GLU A 405 1.26 -17.72 5.93
C GLU A 405 2.27 -18.46 6.85
N GLU A 406 2.80 -17.78 7.85
CA GLU A 406 3.95 -18.22 8.65
C GLU A 406 3.56 -18.73 10.06
N SER A 407 2.30 -19.12 10.30
CA SER A 407 1.92 -19.70 11.59
C SER A 407 2.79 -20.91 11.95
N TYR A 408 3.25 -20.95 13.20
CA TYR A 408 4.05 -22.04 13.77
C TYR A 408 5.43 -22.31 13.12
N THR A 409 5.82 -21.63 12.04
CA THR A 409 7.11 -21.86 11.33
C THR A 409 8.33 -21.56 12.21
N SER A 410 8.21 -20.62 13.15
CA SER A 410 9.26 -20.28 14.11
C SER A 410 9.30 -21.19 15.35
N ARG A 411 8.30 -22.08 15.52
CA ARG A 411 8.20 -23.03 16.62
C ARG A 411 8.59 -24.44 16.18
N ALA A 412 8.13 -24.86 15.01
CA ALA A 412 8.47 -26.14 14.40
C ALA A 412 9.98 -26.26 14.13
N SER A 413 10.52 -27.45 14.30
CA SER A 413 11.89 -27.77 13.98
C SER A 413 12.02 -28.14 12.51
N LEU A 414 12.88 -27.41 11.79
CA LEU A 414 13.17 -27.70 10.39
C LEU A 414 13.92 -29.01 10.24
N LEU A 415 14.97 -29.23 11.05
CA LEU A 415 15.85 -30.39 10.92
C LEU A 415 15.20 -31.69 11.42
N ASP A 416 14.23 -31.59 12.35
CA ASP A 416 13.45 -32.74 12.79
C ASP A 416 12.21 -32.98 11.90
N LEU A 417 12.02 -32.15 10.86
CA LEU A 417 10.91 -32.19 9.92
C LEU A 417 9.53 -32.20 10.61
N ASP A 418 9.36 -31.40 11.67
CA ASP A 418 8.08 -31.26 12.39
C ASP A 418 6.92 -30.94 11.43
N VAL A 419 5.74 -31.50 11.71
CA VAL A 419 4.51 -31.15 10.99
C VAL A 419 4.14 -29.69 11.30
N ILE A 420 3.90 -28.89 10.26
CA ILE A 420 3.59 -27.46 10.40
C ILE A 420 2.10 -27.22 10.14
N PRO A 421 1.28 -27.01 11.18
CA PRO A 421 -0.14 -26.72 10.99
C PRO A 421 -0.36 -25.32 10.43
N THR A 422 -1.51 -25.13 9.79
CA THR A 422 -2.03 -23.81 9.41
C THR A 422 -3.00 -23.32 10.47
N TYR A 423 -2.78 -22.11 10.96
CA TYR A 423 -3.65 -21.50 11.96
C TYR A 423 -5.08 -21.35 11.43
N LYS A 424 -6.05 -21.87 12.20
CA LYS A 424 -7.47 -21.66 11.98
C LYS A 424 -8.05 -20.91 13.17
N LYS A 425 -8.76 -19.80 12.90
CA LYS A 425 -9.40 -19.00 13.95
C LYS A 425 -10.47 -19.86 14.65
N GLY A 426 -10.35 -20.02 15.97
CA GLY A 426 -11.23 -20.86 16.79
C GLY A 426 -10.70 -22.27 17.06
N ASP A 427 -9.57 -22.64 16.46
CA ASP A 427 -8.88 -23.89 16.78
C ASP A 427 -8.11 -23.74 18.11
N VAL A 428 -8.41 -24.61 19.07
CA VAL A 428 -7.81 -24.66 20.41
C VAL A 428 -6.76 -25.78 20.53
N THR A 429 -6.42 -26.45 19.43
CA THR A 429 -5.46 -27.54 19.41
C THR A 429 -4.07 -27.05 19.85
N ASN A 430 -3.55 -27.64 20.91
CA ASN A 430 -2.19 -27.36 21.37
C ASN A 430 -1.20 -28.19 20.53
N HIS A 431 -0.39 -27.50 19.73
CA HIS A 431 0.68 -28.12 18.97
C HIS A 431 1.99 -28.13 19.77
N THR A 432 2.54 -29.33 19.94
CA THR A 432 3.87 -29.58 20.49
C THR A 432 4.84 -29.80 19.34
N PHE A 433 6.04 -29.21 19.46
CA PHE A 433 7.10 -29.27 18.46
C PHE A 433 8.33 -29.89 19.11
N SER A 434 9.14 -30.61 18.32
CA SER A 434 10.29 -31.37 18.82
C SER A 434 11.39 -30.43 19.35
N GLY A 435 11.60 -29.31 18.66
CA GLY A 435 12.60 -28.30 18.98
C GLY A 435 12.05 -27.11 19.74
N LYS A 436 12.95 -26.21 20.14
CA LYS A 436 12.58 -24.96 20.82
C LYS A 436 13.53 -23.82 20.52
N ARG A 437 12.96 -22.63 20.43
CA ARG A 437 13.73 -21.39 20.40
C ARG A 437 14.34 -21.13 21.78
N VAL A 438 15.67 -21.13 21.87
CA VAL A 438 16.39 -20.89 23.14
C VAL A 438 16.47 -19.41 23.44
N ARG A 439 16.89 -18.63 22.43
CA ARG A 439 16.96 -17.17 22.49
C ARG A 439 16.83 -16.58 21.10
N ARG A 440 16.79 -15.26 21.00
CA ARG A 440 16.73 -14.58 19.71
C ARG A 440 17.92 -15.01 18.83
N GLY A 441 17.64 -15.41 17.60
CA GLY A 441 18.64 -15.88 16.63
C GLY A 441 19.13 -17.32 16.85
N LEU A 442 18.69 -18.03 17.89
CA LEU A 442 19.18 -19.38 18.20
C LEU A 442 18.02 -20.35 18.49
N TYR A 443 17.95 -21.41 17.70
CA TYR A 443 16.99 -22.50 17.82
C TYR A 443 17.73 -23.81 18.13
N LYS A 444 17.17 -24.62 19.03
CA LYS A 444 17.71 -25.94 19.40
C LYS A 444 16.73 -27.03 18.95
N THR A 445 17.23 -28.00 18.20
CA THR A 445 16.46 -29.16 17.72
C THR A 445 16.33 -30.23 18.80
N ASN A 446 15.57 -31.29 18.53
CA ASN A 446 15.44 -32.43 19.44
C ASN A 446 16.78 -33.16 19.64
N SER A 447 17.56 -33.33 18.56
CA SER A 447 18.92 -33.89 18.59
C SER A 447 19.95 -33.01 19.31
N GLY A 448 19.56 -31.79 19.72
CA GLY A 448 20.41 -30.87 20.44
C GLY A 448 21.30 -29.97 19.57
N LEU A 449 21.18 -30.08 18.24
CA LEU A 449 21.84 -29.20 17.29
C LEU A 449 21.29 -27.77 17.37
N PHE A 450 22.15 -26.82 17.01
CA PHE A 450 21.81 -25.41 16.99
C PHE A 450 21.76 -24.89 15.56
N ILE A 451 20.63 -24.27 15.22
CA ILE A 451 20.44 -23.58 13.94
C ILE A 451 20.04 -22.13 14.21
N ASN A 452 20.34 -21.25 13.26
CA ASN A 452 19.82 -19.88 13.33
C ASN A 452 18.28 -19.90 13.30
N ALA A 453 17.65 -19.26 14.28
CA ALA A 453 16.19 -19.31 14.42
C ALA A 453 15.43 -18.71 13.22
N ASP A 454 16.01 -17.73 12.53
CA ASP A 454 15.36 -17.11 11.37
C ASP A 454 15.60 -17.96 10.11
N ILE A 455 16.74 -18.67 10.00
CA ILE A 455 16.95 -19.69 8.95
C ILE A 455 15.99 -20.89 9.14
N ASN A 456 15.78 -21.33 10.38
CA ASN A 456 14.77 -22.35 10.69
C ASN A 456 13.37 -21.92 10.21
N GLY A 457 12.98 -20.67 10.48
CA GLY A 457 11.72 -20.10 10.00
C GLY A 457 11.63 -20.06 8.46
N ALA A 458 12.68 -19.57 7.80
CA ALA A 458 12.78 -19.51 6.34
C ALA A 458 12.81 -20.90 5.68
N GLY A 459 13.36 -21.93 6.33
CA GLY A 459 13.27 -23.30 5.82
C GLY A 459 11.87 -23.90 6.02
N ASN A 460 11.25 -23.65 7.16
CA ASN A 460 9.89 -24.12 7.43
C ASN A 460 8.84 -23.48 6.51
N ILE A 461 9.06 -22.25 6.01
CA ILE A 461 8.14 -21.67 5.03
C ILE A 461 8.15 -22.42 3.70
N LEU A 462 9.31 -22.97 3.29
CA LEU A 462 9.44 -23.83 2.12
C LEU A 462 8.57 -25.06 2.29
N ARG A 463 8.73 -25.77 3.42
CA ARG A 463 7.96 -26.99 3.75
C ARG A 463 6.46 -26.74 3.83
N LYS A 464 6.06 -25.54 4.22
CA LYS A 464 4.65 -25.19 4.35
C LYS A 464 3.95 -24.94 3.02
N GLU A 465 4.70 -24.60 1.99
CA GLU A 465 4.21 -24.52 0.61
C GLU A 465 4.43 -25.85 -0.12
N TYR A 466 5.62 -26.44 0.03
CA TYR A 466 6.07 -27.68 -0.59
C TYR A 466 6.52 -28.65 0.50
N PRO A 467 5.63 -29.52 1.03
CA PRO A 467 5.95 -30.43 2.15
C PRO A 467 7.18 -31.30 1.93
N SER A 468 7.40 -31.74 0.68
CA SER A 468 8.52 -32.58 0.25
C SER A 468 9.78 -31.80 -0.13
N ALA A 469 9.86 -30.49 0.18
CA ALA A 469 10.96 -29.62 -0.26
C ALA A 469 12.36 -30.15 0.11
N PHE A 470 12.48 -30.90 1.20
CA PHE A 470 13.76 -31.39 1.75
C PHE A 470 13.87 -32.93 1.74
N ASP A 471 12.96 -33.63 1.06
CA ASP A 471 12.96 -35.10 1.06
C ASP A 471 14.27 -35.63 0.45
N GLY A 472 14.95 -36.50 1.21
CA GLY A 472 16.21 -37.12 0.79
C GLY A 472 17.41 -36.15 0.70
N GLN A 473 17.31 -34.94 1.28
CA GLN A 473 18.42 -33.98 1.29
C GLN A 473 19.27 -34.05 2.55
N GLU A 474 20.57 -33.86 2.36
CA GLU A 474 21.52 -33.54 3.43
C GLU A 474 21.25 -32.10 3.89
N LEU A 475 21.14 -31.85 5.21
CA LEU A 475 20.69 -30.58 5.78
C LEU A 475 21.78 -29.84 6.56
N SER A 476 23.02 -30.33 6.60
CA SER A 476 24.11 -29.77 7.39
C SER A 476 24.43 -28.34 6.99
N TYR A 477 24.37 -28.05 5.69
CA TYR A 477 24.58 -26.72 5.15
C TYR A 477 23.68 -25.64 5.77
N LEU A 478 22.51 -26.01 6.33
CA LEU A 478 21.58 -25.07 6.97
C LEU A 478 22.04 -24.59 8.35
N TYR A 479 22.88 -25.37 9.04
CA TYR A 479 23.32 -25.08 10.40
C TYR A 479 24.84 -24.95 10.58
N GLU A 480 25.64 -25.49 9.65
CA GLU A 480 27.10 -25.36 9.68
C GLU A 480 27.56 -23.90 9.59
N THR A 481 26.97 -23.15 8.67
CA THR A 481 27.31 -21.74 8.51
C THR A 481 26.13 -20.92 8.00
N THR A 482 26.14 -19.63 8.31
CA THR A 482 25.15 -18.69 7.80
C THR A 482 25.86 -17.41 7.37
N LYS A 483 25.81 -17.11 6.08
CA LYS A 483 26.40 -15.89 5.54
C LYS A 483 25.59 -14.66 5.98
N VAL A 484 26.26 -13.52 6.06
CA VAL A 484 25.62 -12.25 6.39
C VAL A 484 25.82 -11.29 5.24
N VAL A 485 24.70 -10.81 4.68
CA VAL A 485 24.66 -9.74 3.71
C VAL A 485 24.36 -8.45 4.47
N SER A 486 25.38 -7.62 4.59
CA SER A 486 25.32 -6.33 5.25
C SER A 486 24.70 -5.26 4.33
N TYR A 487 24.46 -4.08 4.92
CA TYR A 487 23.98 -2.94 4.16
C TYR A 487 25.00 -2.50 3.09
N THR A 488 26.30 -2.62 3.33
CA THR A 488 27.33 -2.25 2.35
C THR A 488 27.38 -3.21 1.15
N ASP A 489 26.99 -4.47 1.34
CA ASP A 489 26.93 -5.45 0.24
C ASP A 489 25.77 -5.15 -0.74
N ILE A 490 24.66 -4.62 -0.21
CA ILE A 490 23.52 -4.17 -1.04
C ILE A 490 23.84 -2.85 -1.76
N TYR A 491 24.74 -2.05 -1.19
CA TYR A 491 25.13 -0.73 -1.69
C TYR A 491 26.62 -0.72 -2.07
N ILE A 492 26.96 -1.39 -3.17
CA ILE A 492 28.32 -1.48 -3.70
C ILE A 492 28.97 -0.08 -3.75
N GLY A 493 30.14 0.07 -3.10
CA GLY A 493 30.88 1.34 -3.01
C GLY A 493 30.45 2.30 -1.90
N ALA A 494 29.45 1.95 -1.08
CA ALA A 494 29.05 2.78 0.06
C ALA A 494 30.12 2.74 1.18
N LYS A 495 30.75 3.89 1.43
CA LYS A 495 31.64 4.06 2.58
C LYS A 495 30.83 4.36 3.84
N SER A 496 31.11 3.63 4.91
CA SER A 496 30.59 3.93 6.24
C SER A 496 31.16 5.27 6.73
N LEU A 497 30.31 6.27 6.98
CA LEU A 497 30.74 7.55 7.57
C LEU A 497 31.27 7.38 9.00
N CYS A 498 30.88 6.30 9.70
CA CYS A 498 31.43 6.00 11.01
C CYS A 498 32.83 5.40 10.91
N ASN A 499 33.17 4.57 9.92
CA ASN A 499 34.50 3.93 9.89
C ASN A 499 35.65 4.94 9.76
N GLY A 500 35.46 6.07 9.07
CA GLY A 500 36.47 7.14 8.96
C GLY A 500 36.60 8.04 10.21
N ARG A 501 35.66 7.94 11.17
CA ARG A 501 35.66 8.71 12.44
C ARG A 501 35.59 7.83 13.68
N TYR A 502 35.57 6.51 13.51
CA TYR A 502 35.47 5.54 14.59
C TYR A 502 36.86 5.39 15.18
N ASN A 503 37.12 6.10 16.26
CA ASN A 503 38.37 6.14 16.99
C ASN A 503 38.69 4.85 17.76
N GLY A 504 38.05 3.72 17.44
CA GLY A 504 38.21 2.44 18.14
C GLY A 504 37.71 2.44 19.59
N LYS A 505 37.13 3.54 20.10
CA LYS A 505 36.68 3.61 21.49
C LYS A 505 35.30 2.99 21.62
N ASN A 506 35.23 1.86 22.33
CA ASN A 506 33.98 1.38 22.88
C ASN A 506 33.47 2.43 23.89
N HIS A 507 32.22 2.86 23.75
CA HIS A 507 31.60 3.73 24.74
C HIS A 507 31.54 2.96 26.06
N GLN A 508 32.46 3.24 26.99
CA GLN A 508 32.37 2.71 28.33
C GLN A 508 31.09 3.30 28.95
N SER A 509 30.22 2.43 29.44
CA SER A 509 29.02 2.83 30.15
C SER A 509 29.45 3.72 31.34
N GLY A 510 28.97 4.97 31.40
CA GLY A 510 29.30 5.86 32.52
C GLY A 510 28.92 5.24 33.86
N MET A 511 29.62 5.61 34.94
CA MET A 511 29.43 5.02 36.28
C MET A 511 27.95 5.00 36.71
N GLY A 512 27.21 6.09 36.48
CA GLY A 512 25.78 6.14 36.78
C GLY A 512 24.92 5.16 35.97
N SER A 513 25.29 4.85 34.72
CA SER A 513 24.62 3.82 33.92
C SER A 513 24.93 2.41 34.42
N ARG A 514 26.18 2.17 34.88
CA ARG A 514 26.58 0.88 35.48
C ARG A 514 25.85 0.67 36.80
N ALA A 515 25.83 1.69 37.68
CA ALA A 515 25.10 1.65 38.95
C ALA A 515 23.60 1.43 38.75
N ASN A 516 22.96 2.15 37.82
CA ASN A 516 21.55 1.95 37.51
C ASN A 516 21.24 0.58 36.92
N HIS A 517 22.14 0.04 36.09
CA HIS A 517 22.00 -1.31 35.56
C HIS A 517 22.14 -2.38 36.66
N GLN A 518 23.13 -2.22 37.54
CA GLN A 518 23.37 -3.07 38.70
C GLN A 518 22.16 -3.07 39.64
N TYR A 519 21.69 -1.88 40.06
CA TYR A 519 20.51 -1.72 40.90
C TYR A 519 19.25 -2.36 40.30
N ARG A 520 19.01 -2.18 38.99
CA ARG A 520 17.89 -2.84 38.28
C ARG A 520 18.05 -4.34 38.13
N LYS A 521 19.29 -4.85 38.11
CA LYS A 521 19.60 -6.29 38.06
C LYS A 521 19.34 -6.91 39.44
N GLU A 522 19.83 -6.27 40.51
CA GLU A 522 19.65 -6.68 41.90
C GLU A 522 18.17 -6.65 42.30
N ARG A 523 17.43 -5.58 42.00
CA ARG A 523 15.97 -5.55 42.24
C ARG A 523 15.22 -6.65 41.48
N ARG A 524 15.60 -6.95 40.24
CA ARG A 524 15.01 -8.07 39.49
C ARG A 524 15.33 -9.41 40.12
N HIS A 525 16.56 -9.59 40.63
CA HIS A 525 16.95 -10.80 41.33
C HIS A 525 16.15 -10.97 42.63
N HIS A 526 16.04 -9.90 43.42
CA HIS A 526 15.27 -9.86 44.65
C HIS A 526 13.78 -10.14 44.41
N TYR A 527 13.16 -9.53 43.41
CA TYR A 527 11.77 -9.86 43.06
C TYR A 527 11.61 -11.29 42.53
N ARG A 528 12.63 -11.85 41.85
CA ARG A 528 12.62 -13.26 41.44
C ARG A 528 12.82 -14.22 42.61
N SER A 529 13.54 -13.85 43.66
CA SER A 529 13.65 -14.70 44.86
C SER A 529 12.39 -14.64 45.72
N LEU A 530 11.73 -13.48 45.77
CA LEU A 530 10.48 -13.32 46.53
C LEU A 530 9.24 -13.89 45.82
N TRP A 531 9.17 -13.77 44.50
CA TRP A 531 7.94 -14.05 43.73
C TRP A 531 8.15 -14.97 42.52
N GLY A 532 9.38 -15.45 42.31
CA GLY A 532 9.66 -16.40 41.25
C GLY A 532 9.12 -17.78 41.61
N LYS A 533 7.95 -18.13 41.07
CA LYS A 533 7.44 -19.50 41.13
C LYS A 533 8.55 -20.47 40.70
N SER A 534 8.94 -21.41 41.57
CA SER A 534 9.67 -22.59 41.13
C SER A 534 8.80 -23.26 40.07
N ARG A 535 9.38 -23.59 38.92
CA ARG A 535 8.74 -24.56 38.04
C ARG A 535 8.86 -25.88 38.79
N ALA A 536 7.73 -26.43 39.23
CA ALA A 536 7.64 -27.79 39.72
C ALA A 536 8.28 -28.73 38.69
N ALA A 537 9.07 -29.68 39.23
CA ALA A 537 9.85 -30.68 38.51
C ALA A 537 8.96 -31.63 37.71
#